data_AF-A0A9W8S530-F1
#
_entry.id   AF-A0A9W8S530-F1
#
_cell.length_a   1.000
_cell.length_b   1.000
_cell.length_c   1.000
_cell.angle_alpha   90.00
_cell.angle_beta   90.00
_cell.angle_gamma   90.00
#
_symmetry.space_group_name_H-M   'P 1'
#
loop_
_entity.id
_entity.type
_entity.pdbx_description
1 polymer ?
#
loop_
_entity_poly.entity_id
_entity_poly.type
_entity_poly.pdbx_seq_one_letter_code
_entity_poly.pdbx_strand_id
1 'polypeptide(L)'
;MSWRKIASVAVATLSLASVANAQNGNIAWDPVGNTCDDLAKAAGAPDLQTAVKKVWQEIESMASNALDLLNKVESGVLTTQSDPWEFYRVVATYDTFFDYSHQDGQNRLTKVKNALSDMSQASKQDNVYIACDDDFMYQTDSNGHVMWQQPHLVNVPNAPLLDMGPDKMTCKSANQQGKALIGYRSGDQAPTPSDPCYVVVCAIYQLKNVYLDSLPVQSGVSLDDYKSFTTTLFHEWLHVMQPKIMRGDMSGGTAAGGERYGVSGTQQVRSDYSPENPDSITLFAVALAANQWFWGTTQAESAQDVWNRLDSDAAGKQVIQNLKLTKP
;
A
#
# COMPACT_ATOMS: atom_id res chain seq x y z
N MET A 1 -51.48 -20.84 -16.70
CA MET A 1 -50.21 -20.56 -17.41
C MET A 1 -50.05 -19.05 -17.51
N SER A 2 -48.87 -18.57 -17.11
CA SER A 2 -48.58 -17.21 -16.64
C SER A 2 -48.33 -16.23 -17.80
N TRP A 3 -49.03 -15.10 -17.80
CA TRP A 3 -48.64 -13.88 -18.50
C TRP A 3 -47.81 -13.02 -17.54
N ARG A 4 -46.48 -13.11 -17.63
CA ARG A 4 -45.56 -12.15 -16.98
C ARG A 4 -44.26 -12.05 -17.78
N LYS A 5 -43.91 -10.80 -18.09
CA LYS A 5 -42.58 -10.27 -18.41
C LYS A 5 -42.00 -10.58 -19.80
N ILE A 6 -42.38 -9.75 -20.77
CA ILE A 6 -41.39 -9.24 -21.73
C ILE A 6 -40.97 -7.88 -21.19
N ALA A 7 -39.97 -7.88 -20.31
CA ALA A 7 -39.22 -6.67 -19.99
C ALA A 7 -38.07 -6.64 -21.01
N SER A 8 -38.06 -5.58 -21.80
CA SER A 8 -37.03 -5.27 -22.78
C SER A 8 -35.65 -5.39 -22.16
N VAL A 9 -34.84 -6.33 -22.67
CA VAL A 9 -33.40 -6.34 -22.48
C VAL A 9 -32.87 -5.16 -23.30
N ALA A 10 -32.85 -3.98 -22.70
CA ALA A 10 -31.97 -2.92 -23.18
C ALA A 10 -30.55 -3.42 -22.92
N VAL A 11 -29.90 -3.91 -23.97
CA VAL A 11 -28.47 -4.19 -23.98
C VAL A 11 -27.78 -2.86 -23.79
N ALA A 12 -27.45 -2.54 -22.54
CA ALA A 12 -26.50 -1.49 -22.23
C ALA A 12 -25.13 -2.03 -22.66
N THR A 13 -24.74 -1.77 -23.91
CA THR A 13 -23.33 -1.69 -24.29
C THR A 13 -22.70 -0.54 -23.52
N LEU A 14 -22.44 -0.75 -22.23
CA LEU A 14 -21.46 0.00 -21.47
C LEU A 14 -20.09 -0.50 -21.95
N SER A 15 -19.66 0.02 -23.10
CA SER A 15 -18.23 0.09 -23.37
C SER A 15 -17.62 0.91 -22.23
N LEU A 16 -16.40 0.58 -21.81
CA LEU A 16 -15.64 1.45 -20.89
C LEU A 16 -15.51 2.89 -21.42
N ALA A 17 -15.73 3.11 -22.73
CA ALA A 17 -15.83 4.44 -23.31
C ALA A 17 -17.05 5.26 -22.80
N SER A 18 -18.07 4.63 -22.22
CA SER A 18 -19.24 5.31 -21.62
C SER A 18 -19.14 5.50 -20.10
N VAL A 19 -18.21 4.81 -19.44
CA VAL A 19 -17.81 5.09 -18.04
C VAL A 19 -16.78 6.24 -17.98
N ALA A 20 -16.33 6.73 -19.14
CA ALA A 20 -15.40 7.85 -19.30
C ALA A 20 -15.98 9.23 -18.92
N ASN A 21 -17.10 9.28 -18.20
CA ASN A 21 -17.80 10.53 -17.90
C ASN A 21 -18.15 10.66 -16.41
N ALA A 22 -17.13 10.62 -15.56
CA ALA A 22 -17.13 11.31 -14.27
C ALA A 22 -15.69 11.52 -13.75
N GLN A 23 -15.10 12.64 -14.17
CA GLN A 23 -13.98 13.35 -13.51
C GLN A 23 -12.56 12.72 -13.63
N ASN A 24 -11.82 13.16 -14.65
CA ASN A 24 -10.34 13.31 -14.66
C ASN A 24 -9.51 12.23 -13.94
N GLY A 25 -9.65 10.97 -14.32
CA GLY A 25 -8.69 9.91 -13.97
C GLY A 25 -8.97 8.61 -14.71
N ASN A 26 -7.95 8.00 -15.31
CA ASN A 26 -8.03 6.68 -15.95
C ASN A 26 -7.92 5.53 -14.93
N ILE A 27 -8.33 5.76 -13.67
CA ILE A 27 -8.41 4.76 -12.61
C ILE A 27 -9.89 4.40 -12.38
N ALA A 28 -10.28 3.18 -12.75
CA ALA A 28 -11.64 2.69 -12.60
C ALA A 28 -11.81 1.98 -11.25
N TRP A 29 -12.68 2.52 -10.39
CA TRP A 29 -13.05 1.90 -9.11
C TRP A 29 -14.27 1.02 -9.29
N ASP A 30 -13.99 -0.27 -9.49
CA ASP A 30 -14.91 -1.38 -9.64
C ASP A 30 -16.28 -1.10 -10.31
N PRO A 31 -16.31 -0.54 -11.54
CA PRO A 31 -17.56 -0.24 -12.23
C PRO A 31 -18.37 -1.47 -12.64
N VAL A 32 -17.83 -2.69 -12.48
CA VAL A 32 -18.45 -3.95 -12.91
C VAL A 32 -18.95 -4.75 -11.71
N GLY A 33 -18.06 -5.01 -10.74
CA GLY A 33 -18.36 -5.86 -9.60
C GLY A 33 -19.16 -5.17 -8.51
N ASN A 34 -19.07 -3.83 -8.41
CA ASN A 34 -19.61 -3.04 -7.31
C ASN A 34 -19.17 -3.54 -5.90
N THR A 35 -18.05 -4.25 -5.83
CA THR A 35 -17.42 -4.77 -4.61
C THR A 35 -16.92 -3.64 -3.70
N CYS A 36 -16.72 -2.45 -4.25
CA CYS A 36 -16.32 -1.26 -3.49
C CYS A 36 -17.50 -0.45 -2.93
N ASP A 37 -18.76 -0.83 -3.15
CA ASP A 37 -19.92 -0.03 -2.72
C ASP A 37 -19.97 0.21 -1.22
N ASP A 38 -19.58 -0.78 -0.43
CA ASP A 38 -19.55 -0.69 1.03
C ASP A 38 -18.40 0.19 1.56
N LEU A 39 -17.43 0.57 0.71
CA LEU A 39 -16.29 1.41 1.11
C LEU A 39 -16.77 2.77 1.63
N ALA A 40 -17.74 3.40 0.95
CA ALA A 40 -18.27 4.70 1.38
C ALA A 40 -18.90 4.61 2.77
N LYS A 41 -19.71 3.58 2.99
CA LYS A 41 -20.37 3.33 4.28
C LYS A 41 -19.36 3.04 5.39
N ALA A 42 -18.38 2.19 5.11
CA ALA A 42 -17.29 1.85 6.03
C ALA A 42 -16.45 3.09 6.39
N ALA A 43 -16.20 3.96 5.41
CA ALA A 43 -15.49 5.21 5.57
C ALA A 43 -16.30 6.32 6.28
N GLY A 44 -17.62 6.14 6.45
CA GLY A 44 -18.51 7.21 6.88
C GLY A 44 -18.61 8.37 5.87
N ALA A 45 -18.33 8.10 4.59
CA ALA A 45 -18.40 9.05 3.49
C ALA A 45 -19.81 9.07 2.86
N PRO A 46 -20.23 10.20 2.25
CA PRO A 46 -21.54 10.30 1.60
C PRO A 46 -21.68 9.44 0.34
N ASP A 47 -20.58 9.17 -0.37
CA ASP A 47 -20.53 8.37 -1.58
C ASP A 47 -19.12 7.78 -1.80
N LEU A 48 -19.02 6.83 -2.75
CA LEU A 48 -17.76 6.16 -3.09
C LEU A 48 -16.71 7.15 -3.57
N GLN A 49 -17.10 8.15 -4.36
CA GLN A 49 -16.18 9.12 -4.93
C GLN A 49 -15.49 9.95 -3.83
N THR A 50 -16.24 10.37 -2.82
CA THR A 50 -15.71 11.08 -1.65
C THR A 50 -14.79 10.19 -0.84
N ALA A 51 -15.16 8.91 -0.66
CA ALA A 51 -14.31 7.96 0.04
C ALA A 51 -12.96 7.77 -0.66
N VAL A 52 -13.00 7.47 -1.96
CA VAL A 52 -11.84 7.27 -2.83
C VAL A 52 -10.94 8.51 -2.87
N LYS A 53 -11.53 9.71 -2.99
CA LYS A 53 -10.77 10.96 -2.97
C LYS A 53 -9.95 11.09 -1.68
N LYS A 54 -10.53 10.78 -0.52
CA LYS A 54 -9.80 10.82 0.74
C LYS A 54 -8.71 9.75 0.82
N VAL A 55 -8.96 8.53 0.33
CA VAL A 55 -7.93 7.47 0.26
C VAL A 55 -6.71 7.96 -0.53
N TRP A 56 -6.92 8.53 -1.72
CA TRP A 56 -5.81 9.09 -2.51
C TRP A 56 -5.10 10.24 -1.81
N GLN A 57 -5.84 11.15 -1.18
CA GLN A 57 -5.26 12.25 -0.42
C GLN A 57 -4.36 11.73 0.70
N GLU A 58 -4.75 10.69 1.44
CA GLU A 58 -3.90 10.09 2.48
C GLU A 58 -2.65 9.45 1.89
N ILE A 59 -2.79 8.65 0.82
CA ILE A 59 -1.65 8.02 0.13
C ILE A 59 -0.63 9.07 -0.32
N GLU A 60 -1.08 10.09 -1.05
CA GLU A 60 -0.20 11.13 -1.59
C GLU A 60 0.38 11.99 -0.47
N SER A 61 -0.38 12.26 0.61
CA SER A 61 0.11 13.02 1.76
C SER A 61 1.17 12.26 2.56
N MET A 62 0.98 10.95 2.80
CA MET A 62 1.99 10.11 3.44
C MET A 62 3.29 10.10 2.65
N ALA A 63 3.19 9.87 1.33
CA ALA A 63 4.36 9.83 0.45
C ALA A 63 5.07 11.19 0.39
N SER A 64 4.31 12.28 0.20
CA SER A 64 4.84 13.64 0.13
C SER A 64 5.52 14.06 1.44
N ASN A 65 4.91 13.75 2.58
CA ASN A 65 5.46 14.07 3.90
C ASN A 65 6.78 13.33 4.14
N ALA A 66 6.82 12.02 3.87
CA ALA A 66 8.04 11.23 4.01
C ALA A 66 9.16 11.74 3.08
N LEU A 67 8.83 12.06 1.83
CA LEU A 67 9.77 12.61 0.85
C LEU A 67 10.30 13.99 1.27
N ASP A 68 9.43 14.89 1.72
CA ASP A 68 9.81 16.23 2.19
C ASP A 68 10.75 16.17 3.39
N LEU A 69 10.47 15.29 4.36
CA LEU A 69 11.34 15.08 5.52
C LEU A 69 12.74 14.58 5.11
N LEU A 70 12.82 13.61 4.20
CA LEU A 70 14.11 13.14 3.66
C LEU A 70 14.86 14.26 2.91
N ASN A 71 14.16 15.04 2.09
CA ASN A 71 14.74 16.20 1.39
C ASN A 71 15.25 17.27 2.35
N LYS A 72 14.53 17.54 3.44
CA LYS A 72 14.96 18.50 4.47
C LYS A 72 16.22 18.03 5.19
N VAL A 73 16.34 16.73 5.47
CA VAL A 73 17.58 16.16 6.03
C VAL A 73 18.75 16.31 5.05
N GLU A 74 18.56 15.90 3.79
CA GLU A 74 19.62 15.93 2.77
C GLU A 74 20.08 17.35 2.41
N SER A 75 19.15 18.30 2.35
CA SER A 75 19.43 19.72 2.08
C SER A 75 20.01 20.48 3.27
N GLY A 76 20.03 19.88 4.47
CA GLY A 76 20.48 20.54 5.70
C GLY A 76 19.49 21.56 6.28
N VAL A 77 18.22 21.52 5.87
CA VAL A 77 17.14 22.31 6.49
C VAL A 77 16.75 21.71 7.85
N LEU A 78 16.60 20.38 7.90
CA LEU A 78 16.37 19.62 9.13
C LEU A 78 17.71 19.04 9.60
N THR A 79 18.18 19.48 10.76
CA THR A 79 19.50 19.15 11.32
C THR A 79 19.41 18.96 12.82
N THR A 80 20.48 18.43 13.42
CA THR A 80 20.68 18.38 14.87
C THR A 80 20.77 19.75 15.56
N GLN A 81 20.69 20.85 14.82
CA GLN A 81 20.65 22.22 15.38
C GLN A 81 19.29 22.89 15.21
N SER A 82 18.59 22.61 14.11
CA SER A 82 17.28 23.20 13.84
C SER A 82 16.16 22.50 14.60
N ASP A 83 16.15 21.16 14.57
CA ASP A 83 15.20 20.34 15.32
C ASP A 83 15.82 18.95 15.60
N PRO A 84 16.54 18.78 16.72
CA PRO A 84 17.22 17.53 17.06
C PRO A 84 16.31 16.31 17.12
N TRP A 85 15.10 16.48 17.65
CA TRP A 85 14.14 15.40 17.86
C TRP A 85 13.53 14.96 16.53
N GLU A 86 13.11 15.90 15.69
CA GLU A 86 12.58 15.57 14.37
C GLU A 86 13.67 14.98 13.46
N PHE A 87 14.90 15.51 13.52
CA PHE A 87 16.04 14.93 12.81
C PHE A 87 16.28 13.47 13.24
N TYR A 88 16.29 13.20 14.55
CA TYR A 88 16.44 11.83 15.06
C TYR A 88 15.29 10.94 14.60
N ARG A 89 14.03 11.42 14.67
CA ARG A 89 12.84 10.67 14.25
C ARG A 89 12.98 10.21 12.80
N VAL A 90 13.34 11.11 11.89
CA VAL A 90 13.47 10.80 10.46
C VAL A 90 14.62 9.83 10.21
N VAL A 91 15.82 10.12 10.72
CA VAL A 91 17.02 9.32 10.44
C VAL A 91 16.95 7.93 11.07
N ALA A 92 16.48 7.83 12.33
CA ALA A 92 16.33 6.54 13.00
C ALA A 92 15.24 5.68 12.34
N THR A 93 14.13 6.29 11.92
CA THR A 93 13.07 5.56 11.19
C THR A 93 13.58 5.09 9.83
N TYR A 94 14.29 5.94 9.07
CA TYR A 94 14.89 5.52 7.80
C TYR A 94 15.85 4.35 7.99
N ASP A 95 16.76 4.45 8.97
CA ASP A 95 17.74 3.40 9.23
C ASP A 95 17.08 2.08 9.66
N THR A 96 15.97 2.15 10.40
CA THR A 96 15.17 0.98 10.80
C THR A 96 14.68 0.16 9.61
N PHE A 97 14.37 0.79 8.47
CA PHE A 97 13.85 0.09 7.30
C PHE A 97 14.88 -0.15 6.20
N PHE A 98 15.88 0.72 6.06
CA PHE A 98 16.72 0.75 4.86
C PHE A 98 18.22 0.68 5.12
N ASP A 99 18.67 0.60 6.38
CA ASP A 99 20.08 0.51 6.75
C ASP A 99 20.97 1.52 6.02
N TYR A 100 20.91 2.78 6.45
CA TYR A 100 21.68 3.83 5.78
C TYR A 100 23.19 3.59 5.89
N SER A 101 23.63 2.83 6.90
CA SER A 101 25.03 2.48 7.12
C SER A 101 25.58 1.45 6.11
N HIS A 102 24.70 0.79 5.34
CA HIS A 102 25.11 -0.17 4.33
C HIS A 102 25.95 0.50 3.23
N GLN A 103 26.84 -0.27 2.58
CA GLN A 103 27.77 0.26 1.57
C GLN A 103 27.08 0.97 0.39
N ASP A 104 25.81 0.64 0.10
CA ASP A 104 24.98 1.27 -0.92
C ASP A 104 23.87 2.18 -0.36
N GLY A 105 23.99 2.65 0.89
CA GLY A 105 22.97 3.42 1.59
C GLY A 105 22.45 4.65 0.82
N GLN A 106 23.31 5.34 0.06
CA GLN A 106 22.91 6.44 -0.82
C GLN A 106 22.01 6.00 -1.99
N ASN A 107 22.32 4.85 -2.59
CA ASN A 107 21.51 4.27 -3.65
C ASN A 107 20.14 3.84 -3.09
N ARG A 108 20.10 3.29 -1.88
CA ARG A 108 18.84 2.99 -1.18
C ARG A 108 18.00 4.23 -0.96
N LEU A 109 18.63 5.31 -0.48
CA LEU A 109 17.93 6.58 -0.21
C LEU A 109 17.32 7.14 -1.51
N THR A 110 18.08 7.10 -2.60
CA THR A 110 17.60 7.53 -3.92
C THR A 110 16.41 6.69 -4.40
N LYS A 111 16.49 5.36 -4.29
CA LYS A 111 15.37 4.46 -4.66
C LYS A 111 14.12 4.75 -3.84
N VAL A 112 14.25 4.91 -2.52
CA VAL A 112 13.13 5.23 -1.62
C VAL A 112 12.51 6.59 -1.98
N LYS A 113 13.33 7.62 -2.18
CA LYS A 113 12.86 8.96 -2.59
C LYS A 113 12.13 8.94 -3.94
N ASN A 114 12.63 8.18 -4.91
CA ASN A 114 11.96 8.04 -6.21
C ASN A 114 10.59 7.38 -6.06
N ALA A 115 10.51 6.26 -5.32
CA ALA A 115 9.24 5.59 -5.06
C ALA A 115 8.24 6.51 -4.33
N LEU A 116 8.69 7.26 -3.32
CA LEU A 116 7.85 8.24 -2.61
C LEU A 116 7.44 9.41 -3.51
N SER A 117 8.30 9.86 -4.42
CA SER A 117 7.98 10.89 -5.41
C SER A 117 6.88 10.42 -6.35
N ASP A 118 6.96 9.19 -6.85
CA ASP A 118 5.92 8.63 -7.71
C ASP A 118 4.60 8.46 -6.93
N MET A 119 4.68 7.95 -5.69
CA MET A 119 3.52 7.81 -4.80
C MET A 119 2.90 9.15 -4.38
N SER A 120 3.66 10.26 -4.36
CA SER A 120 3.11 11.60 -4.09
C SER A 120 2.14 12.11 -5.17
N GLN A 121 2.07 11.41 -6.30
CA GLN A 121 1.18 11.70 -7.42
C GLN A 121 0.41 10.44 -7.86
N ALA A 122 0.20 9.51 -6.93
CA ALA A 122 -0.40 8.20 -7.18
C ALA A 122 -1.72 8.26 -7.95
N SER A 123 -2.57 9.27 -7.67
CA SER A 123 -3.88 9.43 -8.31
C SER A 123 -3.82 9.82 -9.79
N LYS A 124 -2.64 10.22 -10.30
CA LYS A 124 -2.44 10.58 -11.72
C LYS A 124 -2.12 9.38 -12.60
N GLN A 125 -1.98 8.20 -12.03
CA GLN A 125 -1.69 7.00 -12.79
C GLN A 125 -2.85 6.63 -13.70
N ASP A 126 -2.53 6.09 -14.88
CA ASP A 126 -3.52 5.76 -15.89
C ASP A 126 -3.70 4.26 -16.12
N ASN A 127 -4.88 3.89 -16.62
CA ASN A 127 -5.26 2.54 -17.05
C ASN A 127 -5.17 1.52 -15.91
N VAL A 128 -5.70 1.87 -14.75
CA VAL A 128 -5.74 0.96 -13.59
C VAL A 128 -7.18 0.66 -13.20
N TYR A 129 -7.47 -0.60 -12.97
CA TYR A 129 -8.73 -1.07 -12.42
C TYR A 129 -8.53 -1.45 -10.96
N ILE A 130 -9.35 -0.92 -10.07
CA ILE A 130 -9.33 -1.26 -8.64
C ILE A 130 -10.60 -2.02 -8.29
N ALA A 131 -10.46 -3.15 -7.59
CA ALA A 131 -11.56 -3.85 -6.95
C ALA A 131 -11.35 -4.00 -5.45
N CYS A 132 -12.45 -4.17 -4.72
CA CYS A 132 -12.47 -4.36 -3.28
C CYS A 132 -12.76 -5.82 -2.88
N ASP A 133 -13.02 -6.67 -3.87
CA ASP A 133 -13.14 -8.13 -3.78
C ASP A 133 -12.88 -8.70 -5.19
N ASP A 134 -12.52 -9.99 -5.28
CA ASP A 134 -12.16 -10.67 -6.52
C ASP A 134 -13.10 -11.82 -6.90
N ASP A 135 -14.14 -12.07 -6.11
CA ASP A 135 -15.12 -13.15 -6.28
C ASP A 135 -15.68 -13.24 -7.70
N PHE A 136 -16.08 -12.11 -8.24
CA PHE A 136 -16.72 -12.04 -9.55
C PHE A 136 -15.71 -12.20 -10.70
N MET A 137 -14.42 -12.07 -10.40
CA MET A 137 -13.36 -12.23 -11.38
C MET A 137 -12.93 -13.68 -11.51
N TYR A 138 -13.31 -14.58 -10.61
CA TYR A 138 -12.83 -15.95 -10.63
C TYR A 138 -13.89 -16.96 -11.03
N GLN A 139 -13.43 -17.95 -11.81
CA GLN A 139 -14.15 -19.18 -12.09
C GLN A 139 -13.18 -20.35 -11.96
N THR A 140 -13.65 -21.51 -11.52
CA THR A 140 -12.82 -22.72 -11.51
C THR A 140 -13.15 -23.56 -12.74
N ASP A 141 -12.13 -23.94 -13.52
CA ASP A 141 -12.33 -24.84 -14.65
C ASP A 141 -12.53 -26.29 -14.19
N SER A 142 -12.80 -27.20 -15.13
CA SER A 142 -13.00 -28.63 -14.82
C SER A 142 -11.77 -29.34 -14.26
N ASN A 143 -10.58 -28.75 -14.39
CA ASN A 143 -9.32 -29.29 -13.89
C ASN A 143 -8.94 -28.72 -12.51
N GLY A 144 -9.77 -27.83 -11.95
CA GLY A 144 -9.50 -27.17 -10.68
C GLY A 144 -8.61 -25.93 -10.80
N HIS A 145 -8.32 -25.45 -12.02
CA HIS A 145 -7.56 -24.22 -12.23
C HIS A 145 -8.43 -23.01 -11.97
N VAL A 146 -7.84 -22.00 -11.33
CA VAL A 146 -8.47 -20.69 -11.16
C VAL A 146 -8.32 -19.90 -12.45
N MET A 147 -9.44 -19.69 -13.13
CA MET A 147 -9.56 -18.87 -14.33
C MET A 147 -10.02 -17.48 -13.95
N TRP A 148 -9.34 -16.46 -14.46
CA TRP A 148 -9.60 -15.07 -14.11
C TRP A 148 -10.21 -14.31 -15.28
N GLN A 149 -11.43 -13.83 -15.07
CA GLN A 149 -12.19 -12.99 -15.96
C GLN A 149 -11.76 -11.54 -15.79
N GLN A 150 -11.17 -10.98 -16.84
CA GLN A 150 -10.79 -9.57 -16.89
C GLN A 150 -12.04 -8.68 -16.83
N PRO A 151 -12.21 -7.83 -15.80
CA PRO A 151 -13.43 -7.02 -15.63
C PRO A 151 -13.76 -6.16 -16.86
N HIS A 152 -12.74 -5.63 -17.52
CA HIS A 152 -12.92 -4.78 -18.70
C HIS A 152 -13.45 -5.54 -19.94
N LEU A 153 -13.41 -6.88 -19.91
CA LEU A 153 -13.90 -7.77 -20.97
C LEU A 153 -15.16 -8.55 -20.58
N VAL A 154 -15.78 -8.27 -19.43
CA VAL A 154 -16.93 -9.04 -18.91
C VAL A 154 -18.10 -9.14 -19.92
N ASN A 155 -18.28 -8.12 -20.75
CA ASN A 155 -19.34 -8.04 -21.76
C ASN A 155 -18.90 -8.45 -23.17
N VAL A 156 -17.65 -8.90 -23.34
CA VAL A 156 -17.13 -9.35 -24.63
C VAL A 156 -17.40 -10.86 -24.75
N PRO A 157 -18.25 -11.30 -25.71
CA PRO A 157 -18.51 -12.72 -25.89
C PRO A 157 -17.22 -13.48 -26.20
N ASN A 158 -17.00 -14.59 -25.50
CA ASN A 158 -15.80 -15.42 -25.61
C ASN A 158 -14.49 -14.66 -25.28
N ALA A 159 -14.54 -13.67 -24.39
CA ALA A 159 -13.34 -13.06 -23.84
C ALA A 159 -12.39 -14.14 -23.29
N PRO A 160 -11.08 -14.01 -23.52
CA PRO A 160 -10.11 -14.93 -22.95
C PRO A 160 -10.17 -14.85 -21.41
N LEU A 161 -10.21 -16.01 -20.77
CA LEU A 161 -9.96 -16.11 -19.33
C LEU A 161 -8.46 -16.33 -19.13
N LEU A 162 -7.88 -15.66 -18.15
CA LEU A 162 -6.48 -15.87 -17.79
C LEU A 162 -6.39 -17.09 -16.86
N ASP A 163 -5.68 -18.14 -17.28
CA ASP A 163 -5.36 -19.25 -16.37
C ASP A 163 -4.33 -18.77 -15.35
N MET A 164 -4.74 -18.73 -14.08
CA MET A 164 -3.90 -18.31 -12.98
C MET A 164 -3.23 -19.53 -12.28
N GLY A 165 -3.67 -20.76 -12.59
CA GLY A 165 -3.20 -22.01 -11.99
C GLY A 165 -4.02 -22.46 -10.77
N PRO A 166 -3.71 -23.64 -10.20
CA PRO A 166 -4.53 -24.28 -9.16
C PRO A 166 -4.34 -23.70 -7.74
N ASP A 167 -3.24 -22.99 -7.47
CA ASP A 167 -2.84 -22.56 -6.11
C ASP A 167 -2.94 -21.04 -5.89
N LYS A 168 -3.75 -20.34 -6.68
CA LYS A 168 -3.84 -18.89 -6.56
C LYS A 168 -4.69 -18.47 -5.36
N MET A 169 -4.13 -17.55 -4.59
CA MET A 169 -4.85 -16.89 -3.50
C MET A 169 -5.91 -15.95 -4.09
N THR A 170 -7.07 -15.94 -3.43
CA THR A 170 -8.19 -15.03 -3.67
C THR A 170 -8.50 -14.32 -2.36
N CYS A 171 -9.33 -13.27 -2.38
CA CYS A 171 -9.76 -12.60 -1.16
C CYS A 171 -10.47 -13.53 -0.18
N LYS A 172 -11.13 -14.59 -0.68
CA LYS A 172 -11.86 -15.57 0.14
C LYS A 172 -11.03 -16.74 0.67
N SER A 173 -9.86 -17.01 0.12
CA SER A 173 -9.10 -18.22 0.44
C SER A 173 -7.66 -17.90 0.84
N ALA A 174 -7.28 -18.31 2.06
CA ALA A 174 -5.89 -18.32 2.47
C ALA A 174 -5.05 -19.29 1.62
N ASN A 175 -3.75 -19.08 1.53
CA ASN A 175 -2.84 -20.07 0.93
C ASN A 175 -2.78 -21.37 1.76
N GLN A 176 -2.09 -22.38 1.24
CA GLN A 176 -1.89 -23.67 1.92
C GLN A 176 -1.23 -23.55 3.31
N GLN A 177 -0.64 -22.39 3.64
CA GLN A 177 -0.01 -22.09 4.92
C GLN A 177 -0.92 -21.27 5.85
N GLY A 178 -2.18 -21.02 5.47
CA GLY A 178 -3.15 -20.28 6.27
C GLY A 178 -3.00 -18.76 6.23
N LYS A 179 -2.17 -18.20 5.34
CA LYS A 179 -2.02 -16.74 5.18
C LYS A 179 -3.10 -16.19 4.26
N ALA A 180 -3.83 -15.19 4.74
CA ALA A 180 -4.82 -14.46 3.95
C ALA A 180 -4.17 -13.41 3.05
N LEU A 181 -4.70 -13.27 1.84
CA LEU A 181 -4.36 -12.18 0.93
C LEU A 181 -5.16 -10.94 1.32
N ILE A 182 -4.48 -9.82 1.59
CA ILE A 182 -5.13 -8.55 1.92
C ILE A 182 -5.22 -7.61 0.72
N GLY A 183 -4.42 -7.86 -0.31
CA GLY A 183 -4.44 -7.20 -1.60
C GLY A 183 -3.47 -7.87 -2.56
N TYR A 184 -3.59 -7.58 -3.85
CA TYR A 184 -2.62 -7.96 -4.86
C TYR A 184 -2.74 -7.09 -6.11
N ARG A 185 -1.66 -7.07 -6.89
CA ARG A 185 -1.61 -6.48 -8.23
C ARG A 185 -1.49 -7.56 -9.31
N SER A 186 -2.22 -7.39 -10.42
CA SER A 186 -2.17 -8.23 -11.62
C SER A 186 -2.12 -7.38 -12.90
N GLY A 187 -1.75 -7.99 -14.03
CA GLY A 187 -1.71 -7.32 -15.35
C GLY A 187 -0.31 -6.88 -15.82
N ASP A 188 -0.26 -6.21 -16.97
CA ASP A 188 1.01 -5.82 -17.63
C ASP A 188 1.70 -4.64 -16.94
N GLN A 189 3.03 -4.61 -16.98
CA GLN A 189 3.89 -3.57 -16.41
C GLN A 189 3.73 -2.22 -17.12
N ALA A 190 3.17 -2.20 -18.33
CA ALA A 190 2.90 -1.00 -19.12
C ALA A 190 1.41 -0.94 -19.48
N PRO A 191 0.53 -0.54 -18.53
CA PRO A 191 -0.90 -0.68 -18.72
C PRO A 191 -1.42 0.21 -19.84
N THR A 192 -2.27 -0.35 -20.68
CA THR A 192 -2.94 0.33 -21.79
C THR A 192 -4.45 0.31 -21.59
N PRO A 193 -5.23 1.13 -22.32
CA PRO A 193 -6.69 1.06 -22.25
C PRO A 193 -7.27 -0.33 -22.58
N SER A 194 -6.57 -1.12 -23.41
CA SER A 194 -6.94 -2.49 -23.79
C SER A 194 -6.35 -3.57 -22.89
N ASP A 195 -5.39 -3.23 -22.03
CA ASP A 195 -4.77 -4.14 -21.07
C ASP A 195 -4.39 -3.35 -19.81
N PRO A 196 -5.38 -3.04 -18.96
CA PRO A 196 -5.14 -2.24 -17.77
C PRO A 196 -4.39 -3.05 -16.72
N CYS A 197 -3.76 -2.35 -15.78
CA CYS A 197 -3.27 -2.93 -14.54
C CYS A 197 -4.46 -3.16 -13.60
N TYR A 198 -4.41 -4.20 -12.77
CA TYR A 198 -5.45 -4.49 -11.79
C TYR A 198 -4.86 -4.46 -10.40
N VAL A 199 -5.56 -3.79 -9.50
CA VAL A 199 -5.29 -3.84 -8.08
C VAL A 199 -6.54 -4.34 -7.40
N VAL A 200 -6.41 -5.39 -6.62
CA VAL A 200 -7.50 -5.86 -5.76
C VAL A 200 -7.07 -5.63 -4.33
N VAL A 201 -7.90 -4.92 -3.57
CA VAL A 201 -7.72 -4.72 -2.14
C VAL A 201 -8.82 -5.50 -1.44
N CYS A 202 -8.50 -6.62 -0.81
CA CYS A 202 -9.48 -7.53 -0.21
C CYS A 202 -10.16 -6.87 1.00
N ALA A 203 -11.23 -6.13 0.73
CA ALA A 203 -11.80 -5.17 1.66
C ALA A 203 -12.45 -5.86 2.87
N ILE A 204 -12.83 -7.14 2.77
CA ILE A 204 -13.30 -7.95 3.90
C ILE A 204 -12.36 -7.88 5.13
N TYR A 205 -11.05 -7.70 4.90
CA TYR A 205 -10.06 -7.56 5.97
C TYR A 205 -9.84 -6.12 6.44
N GLN A 206 -10.22 -5.12 5.64
CA GLN A 206 -9.79 -3.72 5.82
C GLN A 206 -10.96 -2.72 6.02
N LEU A 207 -12.21 -3.09 5.77
CA LEU A 207 -13.36 -2.17 5.89
C LEU A 207 -13.61 -1.65 7.31
N LYS A 208 -12.99 -2.23 8.35
CA LYS A 208 -13.07 -1.67 9.71
C LYS A 208 -12.19 -0.43 9.90
N ASN A 209 -11.12 -0.32 9.12
CA ASN A 209 -10.14 0.74 9.17
C ASN A 209 -9.88 1.20 7.74
N VAL A 210 -10.72 2.10 7.20
CA VAL A 210 -10.51 2.58 5.83
C VAL A 210 -9.33 3.55 5.78
N TYR A 211 -9.36 4.55 6.65
CA TYR A 211 -8.41 5.65 6.68
C TYR A 211 -7.31 5.45 7.72
N LEU A 212 -6.12 6.00 7.46
CA LEU A 212 -5.05 6.01 8.45
C LEU A 212 -5.42 6.88 9.66
N ASP A 213 -6.07 8.02 9.44
CA ASP A 213 -6.48 8.95 10.52
C ASP A 213 -7.49 8.35 11.52
N SER A 214 -8.10 7.21 11.16
CA SER A 214 -9.00 6.46 12.04
C SER A 214 -8.28 5.56 13.05
N LEU A 215 -6.96 5.38 12.92
CA LEU A 215 -6.17 4.49 13.77
C LEU A 215 -5.51 5.27 14.91
N PRO A 216 -5.93 5.07 16.18
CA PRO A 216 -5.31 5.74 17.31
C PRO A 216 -3.90 5.19 17.53
N VAL A 217 -2.88 6.03 17.38
CA VAL A 217 -1.51 5.66 17.70
C VAL A 217 -1.29 5.72 19.21
N GLN A 218 -0.77 4.63 19.79
CA GLN A 218 -0.51 4.51 21.23
C GLN A 218 0.91 3.97 21.47
N SER A 219 1.54 4.40 22.57
CA SER A 219 2.89 3.95 22.93
C SER A 219 2.93 2.42 23.08
N GLY A 220 3.99 1.79 22.57
CA GLY A 220 4.23 0.35 22.61
C GLY A 220 3.50 -0.46 21.53
N VAL A 221 2.65 0.16 20.71
CA VAL A 221 1.94 -0.52 19.62
C VAL A 221 2.86 -0.68 18.40
N SER A 222 2.78 -1.84 17.72
CA SER A 222 3.60 -2.16 16.55
C SER A 222 3.09 -1.44 15.30
N LEU A 223 3.99 -1.12 14.36
CA LEU A 223 3.57 -0.68 13.01
C LEU A 223 2.65 -1.68 12.30
N ASP A 224 2.78 -2.97 12.61
CA ASP A 224 1.91 -4.03 12.06
C ASP A 224 0.43 -3.85 12.43
N ASP A 225 0.14 -3.11 13.50
CA ASP A 225 -1.22 -2.86 13.95
C ASP A 225 -1.89 -1.70 13.18
N TYR A 226 -1.13 -0.94 12.40
CA TYR A 226 -1.64 0.21 11.63
C TYR A 226 -2.05 -0.15 10.20
N LYS A 227 -2.72 -1.29 10.05
CA LYS A 227 -3.25 -1.76 8.78
C LYS A 227 -4.62 -1.15 8.51
N SER A 228 -4.72 -0.48 7.36
CA SER A 228 -5.95 0.08 6.83
C SER A 228 -6.09 -0.22 5.34
N PHE A 229 -7.27 0.06 4.80
CA PHE A 229 -7.48 0.06 3.35
C PHE A 229 -6.48 0.98 2.65
N THR A 230 -6.27 2.19 3.17
CA THR A 230 -5.27 3.16 2.65
C THR A 230 -3.87 2.55 2.62
N THR A 231 -3.39 1.91 3.69
CA THR A 231 -2.02 1.37 3.72
C THR A 231 -1.86 0.15 2.82
N THR A 232 -2.87 -0.72 2.74
CA THR A 232 -2.84 -1.84 1.80
C THR A 232 -2.87 -1.35 0.36
N LEU A 233 -3.68 -0.33 0.04
CA LEU A 233 -3.66 0.24 -1.29
C LEU A 233 -2.32 0.93 -1.59
N PHE A 234 -1.74 1.67 -0.65
CA PHE A 234 -0.41 2.27 -0.81
C PHE A 234 0.63 1.21 -1.23
N HIS A 235 0.62 0.09 -0.52
CA HIS A 235 1.47 -1.05 -0.78
C HIS A 235 1.29 -1.62 -2.18
N GLU A 236 0.06 -1.98 -2.55
CA GLU A 236 -0.21 -2.54 -3.88
C GLU A 236 0.06 -1.53 -4.99
N TRP A 237 -0.14 -0.24 -4.71
CA TRP A 237 0.13 0.82 -5.68
C TRP A 237 1.61 1.00 -5.96
N LEU A 238 2.51 0.68 -5.03
CA LEU A 238 3.94 0.65 -5.31
C LEU A 238 4.26 -0.35 -6.44
N HIS A 239 3.58 -1.50 -6.50
CA HIS A 239 3.72 -2.43 -7.64
C HIS A 239 3.23 -1.84 -8.96
N VAL A 240 2.24 -0.96 -8.92
CA VAL A 240 1.73 -0.26 -10.11
C VAL A 240 2.71 0.82 -10.56
N MET A 241 3.19 1.65 -9.62
CA MET A 241 4.05 2.79 -9.92
C MET A 241 5.48 2.38 -10.26
N GLN A 242 5.97 1.27 -9.69
CA GLN A 242 7.35 0.80 -9.82
C GLN A 242 7.42 -0.69 -10.23
N PRO A 243 6.78 -1.09 -11.34
CA PRO A 243 6.56 -2.50 -11.68
C PRO A 243 7.84 -3.29 -12.01
N LYS A 244 8.95 -2.59 -12.28
CA LYS A 244 10.27 -3.20 -12.55
C LYS A 244 11.17 -3.26 -11.32
N ILE A 245 10.79 -2.60 -10.24
CA ILE A 245 11.61 -2.48 -9.02
C ILE A 245 10.98 -3.26 -7.88
N MET A 246 9.67 -3.14 -7.69
CA MET A 246 8.99 -3.77 -6.55
C MET A 246 8.86 -5.28 -6.75
N ARG A 247 9.34 -6.02 -5.76
CA ARG A 247 9.25 -7.49 -5.71
C ARG A 247 7.87 -7.90 -5.23
N GLY A 248 7.15 -8.68 -6.03
CA GLY A 248 5.90 -9.31 -5.59
C GLY A 248 6.12 -10.73 -5.07
N ASP A 249 5.31 -11.17 -4.11
CA ASP A 249 5.31 -12.56 -3.62
C ASP A 249 3.92 -13.12 -3.35
N MET A 250 3.43 -13.94 -4.28
CA MET A 250 2.17 -14.68 -4.12
C MET A 250 2.24 -15.85 -3.13
N SER A 251 3.35 -16.08 -2.43
CA SER A 251 3.45 -17.07 -1.35
C SER A 251 3.22 -16.47 0.05
N GLY A 252 2.95 -15.17 0.15
CA GLY A 252 2.75 -14.50 1.43
C GLY A 252 4.05 -14.33 2.24
N GLY A 253 5.17 -14.09 1.55
CA GLY A 253 6.43 -13.66 2.15
C GLY A 253 7.40 -14.79 2.42
N THR A 254 7.24 -15.93 1.73
CA THR A 254 8.07 -17.13 1.93
C THR A 254 8.92 -17.45 0.71
N ALA A 255 8.67 -16.84 -0.44
CA ALA A 255 9.43 -17.11 -1.65
C ALA A 255 10.86 -16.59 -1.51
N ALA A 256 11.82 -17.34 -2.03
CA ALA A 256 13.21 -16.92 -2.06
C ALA A 256 13.35 -15.66 -2.95
N GLY A 257 13.89 -14.58 -2.38
CA GLY A 257 13.99 -13.28 -3.06
C GLY A 257 12.65 -12.59 -3.34
N GLY A 258 11.54 -13.12 -2.84
CA GLY A 258 10.24 -12.47 -2.88
C GLY A 258 10.12 -11.37 -1.83
N GLU A 259 9.00 -10.68 -1.87
CA GLU A 259 8.54 -9.73 -0.87
C GLU A 259 8.58 -10.27 0.57
N ARG A 260 8.64 -9.37 1.56
CA ARG A 260 8.53 -9.70 2.98
C ARG A 260 7.57 -8.74 3.67
N TYR A 261 6.65 -9.32 4.44
CA TYR A 261 5.52 -8.63 5.05
C TYR A 261 5.68 -8.42 6.55
N GLY A 262 5.07 -7.34 7.02
CA GLY A 262 5.09 -6.83 8.37
C GLY A 262 6.47 -6.41 8.82
N VAL A 263 6.52 -5.84 10.03
CA VAL A 263 7.75 -5.42 10.69
C VAL A 263 8.83 -6.51 10.65
N SER A 264 8.48 -7.75 11.02
CA SER A 264 9.44 -8.84 11.01
C SER A 264 10.01 -9.11 9.62
N GLY A 265 9.17 -9.05 8.58
CA GLY A 265 9.58 -9.24 7.20
C GLY A 265 10.48 -8.11 6.70
N THR A 266 10.12 -6.85 6.96
CA THR A 266 10.93 -5.69 6.56
C THR A 266 12.31 -5.72 7.22
N GLN A 267 12.40 -6.17 8.48
CA GLN A 267 13.68 -6.34 9.17
C GLN A 267 14.58 -7.42 8.54
N GLN A 268 14.00 -8.50 8.00
CA GLN A 268 14.78 -9.54 7.30
C GLN A 268 15.48 -9.03 6.04
N VAL A 269 14.89 -8.01 5.38
CA VAL A 269 15.40 -7.47 4.11
C VAL A 269 16.03 -6.09 4.25
N ARG A 270 16.07 -5.55 5.47
CA ARG A 270 16.56 -4.20 5.82
C ARG A 270 17.88 -3.86 5.12
N SER A 271 18.84 -4.77 5.17
CA SER A 271 20.18 -4.62 4.57
C SER A 271 20.38 -5.35 3.24
N ASP A 272 19.33 -5.97 2.68
CA ASP A 272 19.41 -6.73 1.42
C ASP A 272 18.74 -5.94 0.28
N TYR A 273 17.44 -6.09 0.06
CA TYR A 273 16.68 -5.40 -1.00
C TYR A 273 15.52 -4.57 -0.47
N SER A 274 15.62 -4.01 0.75
CA SER A 274 14.55 -3.20 1.37
C SER A 274 13.92 -2.10 0.50
N PRO A 275 14.63 -1.37 -0.40
CA PRO A 275 13.98 -0.39 -1.28
C PRO A 275 13.15 -1.02 -2.43
N GLU A 276 13.27 -2.33 -2.63
CA GLU A 276 12.50 -3.13 -3.59
C GLU A 276 11.35 -3.88 -2.91
N ASN A 277 11.25 -3.75 -1.58
CA ASN A 277 10.18 -4.35 -0.77
C ASN A 277 9.09 -3.29 -0.52
N PRO A 278 7.90 -3.39 -1.15
CA PRO A 278 6.82 -2.41 -1.01
C PRO A 278 6.41 -2.17 0.45
N ASP A 279 6.41 -3.21 1.29
CA ASP A 279 6.00 -3.07 2.70
C ASP A 279 7.00 -2.22 3.50
N SER A 280 8.29 -2.28 3.16
CA SER A 280 9.30 -1.43 3.81
C SER A 280 9.06 0.05 3.54
N ILE A 281 8.64 0.42 2.32
CA ILE A 281 8.33 1.80 1.95
C ILE A 281 6.99 2.23 2.57
N THR A 282 6.00 1.34 2.57
CA THR A 282 4.68 1.57 3.16
C THR A 282 4.80 1.85 4.66
N LEU A 283 5.44 0.95 5.42
CA LEU A 283 5.62 1.11 6.87
C LEU A 283 6.49 2.33 7.22
N PHE A 284 7.50 2.65 6.40
CA PHE A 284 8.27 3.89 6.55
C PHE A 284 7.41 5.14 6.38
N ALA A 285 6.57 5.20 5.35
CA ALA A 285 5.68 6.33 5.11
C ALA A 285 4.63 6.49 6.22
N VAL A 286 4.05 5.38 6.69
CA VAL A 286 3.12 5.36 7.84
C VAL A 286 3.80 5.87 9.11
N ALA A 287 5.01 5.37 9.41
CA ALA A 287 5.79 5.80 10.56
C ALA A 287 6.05 7.31 10.56
N LEU A 288 6.39 7.88 9.40
CA LEU A 288 6.64 9.32 9.30
C LEU A 288 5.37 10.18 9.33
N ALA A 289 4.23 9.65 8.86
CA ALA A 289 2.94 10.30 8.94
C ALA A 289 2.41 10.40 10.39
N ALA A 290 2.75 9.43 11.24
CA ALA A 290 2.49 9.48 12.69
C ALA A 290 3.49 10.41 13.42
N ASN A 291 3.42 11.71 13.14
CA ASN A 291 4.41 12.73 13.52
C ASN A 291 4.68 12.91 15.03
N GLN A 292 3.84 12.36 15.91
CA GLN A 292 4.03 12.42 17.37
C GLN A 292 4.88 11.27 17.92
N TRP A 293 5.26 10.30 17.09
CA TRP A 293 5.83 9.02 17.52
C TRP A 293 7.17 8.73 16.86
N PHE A 294 8.02 8.04 17.62
CA PHE A 294 9.32 7.57 17.17
C PHE A 294 9.22 6.08 16.87
N TRP A 295 9.84 5.67 15.75
CA TRP A 295 9.70 4.32 15.21
C TRP A 295 11.05 3.62 15.02
N GLY A 296 12.09 4.09 15.71
CA GLY A 296 13.44 3.50 15.66
C GLY A 296 13.51 2.04 16.13
N THR A 297 12.43 1.56 16.76
CA THR A 297 12.27 0.18 17.25
C THR A 297 11.10 -0.54 16.60
N THR A 298 10.46 0.06 15.59
CA THR A 298 9.19 -0.38 14.95
C THR A 298 7.96 -0.43 15.87
N GLN A 299 8.11 -0.03 17.13
CA GLN A 299 7.04 0.24 18.07
C GLN A 299 6.93 1.75 18.28
N ALA A 300 5.72 2.24 18.50
CA ALA A 300 5.51 3.66 18.76
C ALA A 300 6.11 4.03 20.11
N GLU A 301 7.08 4.93 20.12
CA GLU A 301 7.68 5.46 21.36
C GLU A 301 7.39 6.97 21.46
N SER A 302 7.02 7.44 22.65
CA SER A 302 7.00 8.88 22.91
C SER A 302 8.44 9.41 22.97
N ALA A 303 8.63 10.73 22.84
CA ALA A 303 9.95 11.33 23.03
C ALA A 303 10.55 10.97 24.41
N GLN A 304 9.71 10.90 25.45
CA GLN A 304 10.12 10.54 26.80
C GLN A 304 10.56 9.06 26.90
N ASP A 305 9.87 8.15 26.20
CA ASP A 305 10.25 6.73 26.14
C ASP A 305 11.60 6.55 25.44
N VAL A 306 11.79 7.22 24.28
CA VAL A 306 13.06 7.23 23.55
C VAL A 306 14.18 7.80 24.42
N TRP A 307 13.96 8.92 25.10
CA TRP A 307 14.95 9.51 26.00
C TRP A 307 15.38 8.51 27.08
N ASN A 308 14.41 7.88 27.76
CA ASN A 308 14.69 6.93 28.83
C ASN A 308 15.47 5.71 28.31
N ARG A 309 15.13 5.21 27.11
CA ARG A 309 15.87 4.13 26.47
C ARG A 309 17.31 4.55 26.13
N LEU A 310 17.50 5.70 25.50
CA LEU A 310 18.84 6.18 25.14
C LEU A 310 19.70 6.51 26.37
N ASP A 311 19.11 7.05 27.44
CA ASP A 311 19.84 7.39 28.67
C ASP A 311 20.16 6.15 29.54
N SER A 312 19.65 4.97 29.19
CA SER A 312 19.85 3.74 29.96
C SER A 312 21.24 3.12 29.80
N ASP A 313 21.96 3.41 28.70
CA ASP A 313 23.27 2.85 28.41
C ASP A 313 24.26 3.86 27.81
N ALA A 314 25.53 3.46 27.66
CA ALA A 314 26.59 4.34 27.18
C ALA A 314 26.46 4.69 25.68
N ALA A 315 25.96 3.76 24.86
CA ALA A 315 25.80 3.98 23.42
C ALA A 315 24.65 4.96 23.14
N GLY A 316 23.52 4.81 23.83
CA GLY A 316 22.40 5.73 23.74
C GLY A 316 22.74 7.12 24.29
N LYS A 317 23.52 7.23 25.37
CA LYS A 317 24.06 8.52 25.84
C LYS A 317 24.93 9.21 24.78
N GLN A 318 25.71 8.43 24.03
CA GLN A 318 26.47 8.98 22.92
C GLN A 318 25.56 9.50 21.79
N VAL A 319 24.43 8.83 21.51
CA VAL A 319 23.42 9.32 20.57
C VAL A 319 22.83 10.65 21.04
N ILE A 320 22.43 10.76 22.32
CA ILE A 320 21.92 12.00 22.92
C ILE A 320 22.93 13.14 22.74
N GLN A 321 24.21 12.89 23.06
CA GLN A 321 25.27 13.89 22.94
C GLN A 321 25.55 14.29 21.48
N ASN A 322 25.67 13.32 20.58
CA ASN A 322 25.99 13.55 19.16
C ASN A 322 24.87 14.32 18.45
N LEU A 323 23.62 14.00 18.77
CA LEU A 323 22.46 14.62 18.15
C LEU A 323 21.97 15.85 18.92
N LYS A 324 22.54 16.14 20.09
CA LYS A 324 22.14 17.24 20.98
C LYS A 324 20.67 17.17 21.37
N LEU A 325 20.17 15.96 21.67
CA LEU A 325 18.81 15.78 22.14
C LEU A 325 18.66 16.44 23.52
N THR A 326 17.55 17.16 23.72
CA THR A 326 17.16 17.70 25.03
C THR A 326 16.14 16.79 25.68
N LYS A 327 16.15 16.68 27.01
CA LYS A 327 15.13 15.93 27.74
C LYS A 327 13.74 16.53 27.43
N PRO A 328 12.77 15.74 26.97
CA PRO A 328 11.42 16.22 26.60
C PRO A 328 10.60 16.78 27.76
#